data_AF-A0A268TK41-F1
#
_entry.id   AF-A0A268TK41-F1
#
_cell.length_a   1.000
_cell.length_b   1.000
_cell.length_c   1.000
_cell.angle_alpha   90.00
_cell.angle_beta   90.00
_cell.angle_gamma   90.00
#
_symmetry.space_group_name_H-M   'P 1'
#
loop_
_entity.id
_entity.type
_entity.pdbx_description
1 polymer ?
#
loop_
_entity_poly.entity_id
_entity_poly.type
_entity_poly.pdbx_seq_one_letter_code
_entity_poly.pdbx_strand_id
1 'polypeptide(L)'
;MKKFLFCWVLASNLYADNTMNMIEIMQRLEYSVRLILKGFLHNQRPLIDEGREKIKQSFIELQGINPKVYLPLEKRQFDEIIFNNFSRMDEEMALMGKYLNQKNMAGAYKAFDGILTGCLRCHIIVRGW
;
A
#
# COMPACT_ATOMS: atom_id res chain seq x y z
N MET A 1 -61.31 -0.14 5.81
CA MET A 1 -60.73 0.13 4.47
C MET A 1 -60.25 1.58 4.49
N LYS A 2 -59.00 2.00 4.29
CA LYS A 2 -57.84 1.47 3.57
C LYS A 2 -56.58 1.86 4.36
N LYS A 3 -55.62 0.94 4.56
CA LYS A 3 -54.25 1.27 4.97
C LYS A 3 -53.41 1.22 3.70
N PHE A 4 -52.90 2.36 3.22
CA PHE A 4 -51.85 2.38 2.19
C PHE A 4 -50.52 2.61 2.91
N LEU A 5 -49.81 1.51 3.15
CA LEU A 5 -48.43 1.51 3.57
C LEU A 5 -47.59 1.61 2.29
N PHE A 6 -47.05 2.79 1.99
CA PHE A 6 -46.12 2.97 0.88
C PHE A 6 -44.70 2.87 1.43
N CYS A 7 -44.19 1.63 1.49
CA CYS A 7 -42.79 1.35 1.80
C CYS A 7 -41.95 1.70 0.56
N TRP A 8 -41.35 2.89 0.55
CA TRP A 8 -40.32 3.24 -0.43
C TRP A 8 -38.96 2.78 0.12
N VAL A 9 -38.65 1.51 -0.09
CA VAL A 9 -37.35 0.92 0.20
C VAL A 9 -36.50 0.95 -1.07
N LEU A 10 -35.46 1.78 -0.99
CA LEU A 10 -34.09 1.55 -1.47
C LEU A 10 -33.93 0.83 -2.83
N ALA A 11 -33.64 1.63 -3.85
CA ALA A 11 -32.84 1.18 -4.99
C ALA A 11 -31.97 2.32 -5.53
N SER A 12 -31.15 2.93 -4.67
CA SER A 12 -29.92 3.56 -5.14
C SER A 12 -28.93 2.42 -5.36
N ASN A 13 -28.90 1.92 -6.60
CA ASN A 13 -27.87 1.02 -7.08
C ASN A 13 -26.51 1.58 -6.68
N LEU A 14 -25.83 0.86 -5.79
CA LEU A 14 -24.40 0.98 -5.57
C LEU A 14 -23.74 0.72 -6.93
N TYR A 15 -23.36 1.80 -7.62
CA TYR A 15 -22.30 1.71 -8.61
C TYR A 15 -21.01 1.43 -7.84
N ALA A 16 -20.76 0.16 -7.55
CA ALA A 16 -19.40 -0.31 -7.32
C ALA A 16 -18.71 -0.25 -8.68
N ASP A 17 -18.26 0.94 -9.06
CA ASP A 17 -17.31 1.07 -10.15
C ASP A 17 -16.08 0.24 -9.77
N ASN A 18 -15.63 -0.64 -10.65
CA ASN A 18 -14.51 -1.57 -10.47
C ASN A 18 -13.15 -0.85 -10.40
N THR A 19 -13.13 0.36 -9.85
CA THR A 19 -11.93 1.13 -9.58
C THR A 19 -11.41 0.70 -8.23
N MET A 20 -10.35 -0.12 -8.23
CA MET A 20 -9.57 -0.35 -7.01
C MET A 20 -9.21 1.01 -6.41
N ASN A 21 -9.79 1.29 -5.24
CA ASN A 21 -9.65 2.60 -4.62
C ASN A 21 -8.27 2.67 -3.96
N MET A 22 -7.52 3.74 -4.26
CA MET A 22 -6.24 4.07 -3.61
C MET A 22 -6.28 3.87 -2.09
N ILE A 23 -7.41 4.20 -1.45
CA ILE A 23 -7.60 4.03 0.00
C ILE A 23 -7.42 2.57 0.42
N GLU A 24 -8.03 1.62 -0.31
CA GLU A 24 -7.96 0.20 0.02
C GLU A 24 -6.54 -0.36 -0.16
N ILE A 25 -5.85 0.07 -1.21
CA ILE A 25 -4.44 -0.32 -1.45
C ILE A 25 -3.58 0.19 -0.30
N MET A 26 -3.78 1.44 0.14
CA MET A 26 -3.02 2.01 1.25
C MET A 26 -3.31 1.29 2.58
N GLN A 27 -4.55 0.85 2.82
CA GLN A 27 -4.90 0.02 3.98
C GLN A 27 -4.23 -1.36 3.94
N ARG A 28 -4.18 -2.00 2.75
CA ARG A 28 -3.45 -3.26 2.55
C ARG A 28 -1.95 -3.09 2.79
N LEU A 29 -1.35 -1.99 2.32
CA LEU A 29 0.04 -1.65 2.59
C LEU A 29 0.31 -1.46 4.09
N GLU A 30 -0.54 -0.72 4.80
CA GLU A 30 -0.44 -0.55 6.26
C GLU A 30 -0.48 -1.90 7.00
N TYR A 31 -1.45 -2.75 6.64
CA TYR A 31 -1.57 -4.09 7.21
C TYR A 31 -0.31 -4.93 6.96
N SER A 32 0.23 -4.88 5.75
CA SER A 32 1.43 -5.63 5.36
C SER A 32 2.68 -5.16 6.12
N VAL A 33 2.83 -3.84 6.30
CA VAL A 33 3.89 -3.25 7.14
C VAL A 33 3.77 -3.72 8.59
N ARG A 34 2.55 -3.77 9.14
CA ARG A 34 2.31 -4.29 10.51
C ARG A 34 2.68 -5.76 10.65
N LEU A 35 2.42 -6.59 9.63
CA LEU A 35 2.84 -8.00 9.63
C LEU A 35 4.36 -8.12 9.70
N ILE A 36 5.08 -7.38 8.87
CA ILE A 36 6.55 -7.39 8.85
C ILE A 36 7.11 -6.92 10.20
N LEU A 37 6.62 -5.81 10.73
CA LEU A 37 7.05 -5.27 12.02
C LEU A 37 6.81 -6.29 13.15
N LYS A 38 5.62 -6.88 13.21
CA LYS A 38 5.29 -7.95 14.17
C LYS A 38 6.22 -9.16 13.98
N GLY A 39 6.53 -9.51 12.74
CA GLY A 39 7.48 -10.56 12.38
C GLY A 39 8.88 -10.32 12.95
N PHE A 40 9.40 -9.11 12.82
CA PHE A 40 10.70 -8.75 13.42
C PHE A 40 10.66 -8.75 14.95
N LEU A 41 9.64 -8.13 15.56
CA LEU A 41 9.52 -8.01 17.03
C LEU A 41 9.42 -9.36 17.74
N HIS A 42 8.81 -10.36 17.09
CA HIS A 42 8.59 -11.68 17.67
C HIS A 42 9.42 -12.78 17.02
N ASN A 43 10.38 -12.43 16.14
CA ASN A 43 11.18 -13.38 15.38
C ASN A 43 10.34 -14.43 14.61
N GLN A 44 9.24 -13.98 14.00
CA GLN A 44 8.29 -14.82 13.25
C GLN A 44 8.48 -14.61 11.75
N ARG A 45 9.40 -15.39 11.16
CA ARG A 45 9.69 -15.37 9.72
C ARG A 45 8.44 -15.50 8.82
N PRO A 46 7.44 -16.35 9.13
CA PRO A 46 6.23 -16.44 8.31
C PRO A 46 5.47 -15.12 8.18
N LEU A 47 5.40 -14.30 9.25
CA LEU A 47 4.76 -12.98 9.18
C LEU A 47 5.55 -12.00 8.31
N ILE A 48 6.88 -12.11 8.35
CA ILE A 48 7.76 -11.30 7.50
C ILE A 48 7.52 -11.65 6.03
N ASP A 49 7.50 -12.94 5.69
CA ASP A 49 7.29 -13.38 4.31
C ASP A 49 5.88 -13.07 3.81
N GLU A 50 4.86 -13.26 4.64
CA GLU A 50 3.48 -12.89 4.32
C GLU A 50 3.33 -11.39 4.03
N GLY A 51 3.86 -10.54 4.94
CA GLY A 51 3.80 -9.09 4.74
C GLY A 51 4.57 -8.65 3.49
N ARG A 52 5.71 -9.29 3.20
CA ARG A 52 6.49 -9.03 1.99
C ARG A 52 5.70 -9.33 0.71
N GLU A 53 5.04 -10.47 0.65
CA GLU A 53 4.24 -10.86 -0.52
C GLU A 53 3.05 -9.91 -0.73
N LYS A 54 2.37 -9.51 0.36
CA LYS A 54 1.25 -8.57 0.28
C LYS A 54 1.66 -7.16 -0.13
N ILE A 55 2.85 -6.68 0.28
CA ILE A 55 3.41 -5.41 -0.24
C ILE A 55 3.61 -5.51 -1.74
N LYS A 56 4.23 -6.59 -2.23
CA LYS A 56 4.48 -6.78 -3.66
C LYS A 56 3.20 -6.75 -4.48
N GLN A 57 2.15 -7.45 -4.02
CA GLN A 57 0.84 -7.42 -4.65
C GLN A 57 0.26 -6.00 -4.68
N SER A 58 0.32 -5.30 -3.55
CA SER A 58 -0.18 -3.91 -3.44
C SER A 58 0.61 -2.93 -4.33
N PHE A 59 1.90 -3.16 -4.59
CA PHE A 59 2.68 -2.32 -5.52
C PHE A 59 2.30 -2.53 -6.97
N ILE A 60 2.04 -3.78 -7.40
CA ILE A 60 1.55 -4.07 -8.75
C ILE A 60 0.21 -3.34 -8.98
N GLU A 61 -0.67 -3.42 -8.00
CA GLU A 61 -1.95 -2.71 -7.99
C GLU A 61 -1.77 -1.18 -8.08
N LEU A 62 -0.83 -0.64 -7.32
CA LEU A 62 -0.55 0.80 -7.26
C LEU A 62 0.07 1.34 -8.55
N GLN A 63 0.88 0.54 -9.24
CA GLN A 63 1.44 0.87 -10.56
C GLN A 63 0.35 1.01 -11.64
N GLY A 64 -0.79 0.30 -11.48
CA GLY A 64 -1.95 0.43 -12.36
C GLY A 64 -2.76 1.72 -12.16
N ILE A 65 -2.46 2.50 -11.12
CA ILE A 65 -3.18 3.73 -10.81
C ILE A 65 -2.52 4.95 -11.44
N ASN A 66 -3.32 5.84 -12.02
CA ASN A 66 -2.86 7.16 -12.44
C ASN A 66 -2.71 8.10 -11.23
N PRO A 67 -1.49 8.45 -10.78
CA PRO A 67 -1.29 9.29 -9.60
C PRO A 67 -1.86 10.70 -9.77
N LYS A 68 -2.01 11.20 -11.01
CA LYS A 68 -2.55 12.56 -11.30
C LYS A 68 -3.99 12.75 -10.83
N VAL A 69 -4.74 11.66 -10.66
CA VAL A 69 -6.10 11.66 -10.12
C VAL A 69 -6.10 11.99 -8.62
N TYR A 70 -5.03 11.64 -7.91
CA TYR A 70 -4.90 11.78 -6.46
C TYR A 70 -3.97 12.93 -6.04
N LEU A 71 -3.32 13.58 -7.01
CA LEU A 71 -2.45 14.73 -6.79
C LEU A 71 -3.19 16.05 -7.05
N PRO A 72 -3.01 17.06 -6.18
CA PRO A 72 -3.32 18.45 -6.49
C PRO A 72 -2.68 18.89 -7.81
N LEU A 73 -3.31 19.83 -8.54
CA LEU A 73 -2.88 20.25 -9.88
C LEU A 73 -1.40 20.65 -9.91
N GLU A 74 -0.97 21.43 -8.92
CA GLU A 74 0.39 21.93 -8.72
C GLU A 74 1.42 20.83 -8.39
N LYS A 75 0.97 19.63 -8.02
CA LYS A 75 1.81 18.48 -7.68
C LYS A 75 1.86 17.40 -8.75
N ARG A 76 1.08 17.52 -9.84
CA ARG A 76 1.01 16.49 -10.90
C ARG A 76 2.33 16.24 -11.63
N GLN A 77 3.25 17.20 -11.60
CA GLN A 77 4.60 17.08 -12.14
C GLN A 77 5.53 16.14 -11.34
N PHE A 78 5.10 15.69 -10.16
CA PHE A 78 5.85 14.75 -9.32
C PHE A 78 5.50 13.29 -9.58
N ASP A 79 4.74 12.99 -10.64
CA ASP A 79 4.37 11.62 -11.02
C ASP A 79 5.60 10.73 -11.26
N GLU A 80 6.62 11.23 -11.97
CA GLU A 80 7.88 10.52 -12.17
C GLU A 80 8.62 10.24 -10.85
N ILE A 81 8.57 11.16 -9.89
CA ILE A 81 9.20 10.98 -8.57
C ILE A 81 8.50 9.85 -7.81
N ILE A 82 7.17 9.79 -7.89
CA ILE A 82 6.37 8.74 -7.26
C ILE A 82 6.72 7.37 -7.87
N PHE A 83 6.78 7.26 -9.20
CA PHE A 83 7.13 5.99 -9.86
C PHE A 83 8.57 5.55 -9.54
N ASN A 84 9.54 6.46 -9.58
CA ASN A 84 10.91 6.17 -9.18
C ASN A 84 11.00 5.70 -7.72
N ASN A 85 10.16 6.24 -6.84
CA ASN A 85 10.12 5.81 -5.46
C ASN A 85 9.55 4.40 -5.31
N PHE A 86 8.54 4.01 -6.10
CA PHE A 86 8.07 2.62 -6.14
C PHE A 86 9.15 1.64 -6.60
N SER A 87 9.92 1.98 -7.64
CA SER A 87 11.05 1.14 -8.09
C SER A 87 12.08 0.93 -6.99
N ARG A 88 12.44 1.98 -6.25
CA ARG A 88 13.36 1.87 -5.10
C ARG A 88 12.81 0.99 -3.99
N MET A 89 11.51 1.08 -3.70
CA MET A 89 10.88 0.23 -2.69
C MET A 89 10.87 -1.25 -3.12
N ASP A 90 10.74 -1.54 -4.41
CA ASP A 90 10.87 -2.90 -4.95
C ASP A 90 12.31 -3.45 -4.82
N GLU A 91 13.33 -2.61 -5.06
CA GLU A 91 14.74 -2.95 -4.81
C GLU A 91 14.98 -3.29 -3.33
N GLU A 92 14.47 -2.47 -2.40
CA GLU A 92 14.56 -2.74 -0.96
C GLU A 92 13.83 -4.04 -0.56
N MET A 93 12.68 -4.31 -1.18
CA MET A 93 11.95 -5.57 -1.00
C MET A 93 12.75 -6.81 -1.47
N ALA A 94 13.50 -6.68 -2.56
CA ALA A 94 14.41 -7.72 -3.03
C ALA A 94 15.61 -7.91 -2.09
N LEU A 95 16.23 -6.81 -1.64
CA LEU A 95 17.33 -6.82 -0.67
C LEU A 95 16.91 -7.45 0.66
N MET A 96 15.72 -7.11 1.14
CA MET A 96 15.14 -7.71 2.34
C MET A 96 15.06 -9.24 2.21
N GLY A 97 14.58 -9.75 1.08
CA GLY A 97 14.53 -11.19 0.80
C GLY A 97 15.91 -11.85 0.76
N LYS A 98 16.88 -11.20 0.14
CA LYS A 98 18.27 -11.66 0.10
C LYS A 98 18.85 -11.79 1.52
N TYR A 99 18.72 -10.76 2.35
CA TYR A 99 19.23 -10.77 3.71
C TYR A 99 18.53 -11.80 4.60
N LEU A 100 17.21 -11.92 4.45
CA LEU A 100 16.41 -12.94 5.09
C LEU A 100 16.89 -14.37 4.75
N ASN A 101 17.23 -14.65 3.49
CA ASN A 101 17.78 -15.94 3.08
C ASN A 101 19.19 -16.20 3.63
N GLN A 102 19.97 -15.13 3.86
CA GLN A 102 21.28 -15.17 4.49
C GLN A 102 21.22 -15.22 6.02
N LYS A 103 20.02 -15.26 6.62
CA LYS A 103 19.79 -15.13 8.08
C LYS A 103 20.36 -13.83 8.67
N ASN A 104 20.59 -12.81 7.84
CA ASN A 104 21.04 -11.48 8.26
C ASN A 104 19.83 -10.62 8.64
N MET A 105 19.36 -10.73 9.88
CA MET A 105 18.16 -10.01 10.32
C MET A 105 18.36 -8.49 10.39
N ALA A 106 19.55 -8.02 10.74
CA ALA A 106 19.86 -6.58 10.75
C ALA A 106 19.81 -5.99 9.34
N GLY A 107 20.37 -6.69 8.35
CA GLY A 107 20.27 -6.30 6.94
C GLY A 107 18.83 -6.32 6.44
N ALA A 108 18.07 -7.36 6.79
CA ALA A 108 16.65 -7.45 6.43
C ALA A 108 15.83 -6.31 7.02
N TYR A 109 16.06 -5.96 8.28
CA TYR A 109 15.37 -4.84 8.93
C TYR A 109 15.77 -3.50 8.31
N LYS A 110 17.05 -3.31 7.98
CA LYS A 110 17.52 -2.11 7.29
C LYS A 110 16.85 -1.93 5.92
N ALA A 111 16.69 -3.01 5.17
CA ALA A 111 15.96 -2.95 3.90
C ALA A 111 14.47 -2.63 4.12
N PHE A 112 13.87 -3.19 5.19
CA PHE A 112 12.50 -2.83 5.59
C PHE A 112 12.35 -1.35 5.95
N ASP A 113 13.31 -0.76 6.66
CA ASP A 113 13.35 0.69 6.92
C ASP A 113 13.47 1.52 5.62
N GLY A 114 14.21 1.01 4.63
CA GLY A 114 14.24 1.58 3.28
C GLY A 114 12.86 1.66 2.62
N ILE A 115 12.05 0.61 2.77
CA ILE A 115 10.65 0.58 2.30
C ILE A 115 9.82 1.64 3.04
N LEU A 116 9.91 1.72 4.37
CA LEU A 116 9.17 2.72 5.16
C LEU A 116 9.56 4.16 4.80
N THR A 117 10.85 4.40 4.56
CA THR A 117 11.35 5.67 4.05
C THR A 117 10.77 5.99 2.67
N GLY A 118 10.62 4.97 1.81
CA GLY A 118 9.88 5.09 0.56
C GLY A 118 8.43 5.52 0.77
N CYS A 119 7.68 4.85 1.66
CA CYS A 119 6.31 5.24 1.99
C CYS A 119 6.23 6.71 2.42
N LEU A 120 7.14 7.13 3.30
CA LEU A 120 7.22 8.50 3.80
C LEU A 120 7.44 9.52 2.66
N ARG A 121 8.35 9.25 1.71
CA ARG A 121 8.60 10.14 0.56
C ARG A 121 7.35 10.39 -0.27
N CYS A 122 6.59 9.33 -0.58
CA CYS A 122 5.31 9.48 -1.27
C CYS A 122 4.31 10.29 -0.45
N HIS A 123 4.23 10.07 0.87
CA HIS A 123 3.32 10.82 1.75
C HIS A 123 3.68 12.30 1.87
N ILE A 124 4.96 12.66 1.92
CA ILE A 124 5.40 14.07 1.89
C ILE A 124 4.87 14.76 0.62
N ILE A 125 4.99 14.12 -0.54
CA ILE A 125 4.51 14.67 -1.82
C ILE A 125 2.99 14.78 -1.81
N VAL A 126 2.28 13.65 -1.60
CA VAL A 126 0.82 13.58 -1.77
C VAL A 126 0.09 14.33 -0.65
N ARG A 127 0.49 14.14 0.61
CA ARG A 127 -0.20 14.68 1.80
C ARG A 127 0.42 15.96 2.35
N GLY A 128 1.64 16.32 1.95
CA GLY A 128 2.33 17.51 2.47
C GLY A 128 2.78 17.37 3.92
N TRP A 129 3.16 16.15 4.33
CA TRP A 129 3.82 15.91 5.61
C TRP A 129 5.14 16.68 5.74
#